data_AF-A0A6C0JL76-F1
#
_entry.id   AF-A0A6C0JL76-F1
#
_cell.length_a   1.000
_cell.length_b   1.000
_cell.length_c   1.000
_cell.angle_alpha   90.00
_cell.angle_beta   90.00
_cell.angle_gamma   90.00
#
_symmetry.space_group_name_H-M   'P 1'
#
loop_
_entity.id
_entity.type
_entity.pdbx_description
1 polymer ?
#
loop_
_entity_poly.entity_id
_entity_poly.type
_entity_poly.pdbx_seq_one_letter_code
_entity_poly.pdbx_strand_id
1 'polypeptide(L)'
;MIIELPISLGEAIDKLTILDIKYNKIVDNRKNDVKKEYELLYDILKNFIIKYETLYQTMKKVNLLIWDMMDSLRDGNLNEEMYLQICKECIEYNDIRFRVKNKINYVSNSVLKEQKSYKINRLIIQIEKDITDNLLLNIIKYFSFMYDEIIIMSTFNLTYLRETFNYDITIMFNECETDYKNKVIIENKEYSDDELYKLFNITYVEINNIL
;
A
#
# COMPACT_ATOMS: atom_id res chain seq x y z
N MET A 1 18.78 22.11 -17.82
CA MET A 1 17.45 22.75 -17.97
C MET A 1 16.53 22.08 -16.95
N ILE A 2 15.83 22.86 -16.14
CA ILE A 2 14.83 22.37 -15.18
C ILE A 2 13.46 22.80 -15.70
N ILE A 3 12.46 21.92 -15.58
CA ILE A 3 11.07 22.20 -15.94
C ILE A 3 10.18 21.96 -14.72
N GLU A 4 9.07 22.68 -14.65
CA GLU A 4 8.05 22.52 -13.60
C GLU A 4 6.81 21.85 -14.18
N LEU A 5 6.27 20.87 -13.47
CA LEU A 5 5.10 20.09 -13.89
C LEU A 5 4.08 20.04 -12.75
N PRO A 6 2.78 20.24 -13.03
CA PRO A 6 1.74 19.98 -12.06
C PRO A 6 1.59 18.47 -11.87
N ILE A 7 1.84 17.99 -10.66
CA ILE A 7 1.71 16.58 -10.28
C ILE A 7 0.98 16.44 -8.96
N SER A 8 0.41 15.26 -8.71
CA SER A 8 -0.18 14.93 -7.42
C SER A 8 0.88 14.79 -6.32
N LEU A 9 0.52 15.00 -5.05
CA LEU A 9 1.46 14.80 -3.94
C LEU A 9 1.94 13.34 -3.86
N GLY A 10 1.05 12.37 -4.13
CA GLY A 10 1.39 10.95 -4.19
C GLY A 10 2.47 10.65 -5.22
N GLU A 11 2.39 11.25 -6.40
CA GLU A 11 3.40 11.10 -7.46
C GLU A 11 4.74 11.72 -7.07
N ALA A 12 4.72 12.89 -6.42
CA ALA A 12 5.92 13.55 -5.94
C ALA A 12 6.64 12.73 -4.85
N ILE A 13 5.87 12.17 -3.89
CA ILE A 13 6.40 11.31 -2.84
C ILE A 13 6.95 10.00 -3.42
N ASP A 14 6.22 9.36 -4.34
CA ASP A 14 6.68 8.15 -5.04
C ASP A 14 8.06 8.39 -5.68
N LYS A 15 8.19 9.45 -6.47
CA LYS A 15 9.46 9.85 -7.08
C LYS A 15 10.57 10.06 -6.04
N LEU A 16 10.28 10.78 -4.95
CA LEU A 16 11.26 11.02 -3.90
C LEU A 16 11.74 9.72 -3.25
N THR A 17 10.84 8.79 -2.95
CA THR A 17 11.23 7.51 -2.34
C THR A 17 12.09 6.65 -3.26
N ILE A 18 11.85 6.67 -4.58
CA ILE A 18 12.71 6.00 -5.57
C ILE A 18 14.11 6.64 -5.59
N LEU A 19 14.19 7.97 -5.52
CA LEU A 19 15.48 8.68 -5.45
C LEU A 19 16.23 8.37 -4.16
N ASP A 20 15.52 8.28 -3.03
CA ASP A 20 16.05 7.87 -1.73
C ASP A 20 16.69 6.46 -1.81
N ILE A 21 15.97 5.49 -2.38
CA ILE A 21 16.48 4.13 -2.58
C ILE A 21 17.72 4.14 -3.48
N LYS A 22 17.66 4.83 -4.63
CA LYS A 22 18.79 4.97 -5.55
C LYS A 22 20.01 5.61 -4.89
N TYR A 23 19.80 6.65 -4.09
CA TYR A 23 20.87 7.36 -3.39
C TYR A 23 21.61 6.43 -2.42
N ASN A 24 20.89 5.50 -1.79
CA ASN A 24 21.46 4.50 -0.89
C ASN A 24 22.12 3.32 -1.62
N LYS A 25 21.52 2.82 -2.71
CA LYS A 25 22.00 1.61 -3.43
C LYS A 25 23.11 1.88 -4.45
N ILE A 26 23.15 3.06 -5.07
CA ILE A 26 24.17 3.41 -6.07
C ILE A 26 25.44 3.89 -5.36
N VAL A 27 26.57 3.25 -5.65
CA VAL A 27 27.86 3.50 -4.99
C VAL A 27 28.91 4.20 -5.86
N ASP A 28 28.66 4.30 -7.16
CA ASP A 28 29.55 4.98 -8.11
C ASP A 28 29.17 6.47 -8.34
N ASN A 29 29.88 7.13 -9.26
CA ASN A 29 29.71 8.56 -9.55
C ASN A 29 28.29 8.96 -9.96
N ARG A 30 27.45 8.04 -10.45
CA ARG A 30 26.04 8.31 -10.76
C ARG A 30 25.25 8.74 -9.52
N LYS A 31 25.70 8.37 -8.32
CA LYS A 31 25.13 8.80 -7.04
C LYS A 31 25.08 10.32 -6.92
N ASN A 32 26.05 11.04 -7.50
CA ASN A 32 26.09 12.51 -7.44
C ASN A 32 24.90 13.15 -8.15
N ASP A 33 24.42 12.57 -9.25
CA ASP A 33 23.27 13.11 -9.98
C ASP A 33 21.95 12.76 -9.28
N VAL A 34 21.85 11.54 -8.72
CA VAL A 34 20.72 11.16 -7.87
C VAL A 34 20.61 12.05 -6.64
N LYS A 35 21.74 12.36 -6.00
CA LYS A 35 21.80 13.24 -4.82
C LYS A 35 21.23 14.62 -5.14
N LYS A 36 21.66 15.24 -6.25
CA LYS A 36 21.16 16.56 -6.68
C LYS A 36 19.65 16.55 -6.87
N GLU A 37 19.11 15.53 -7.54
CA GLU A 37 17.66 15.42 -7.77
C GLU A 37 16.88 15.17 -6.47
N TYR A 38 17.43 14.32 -5.59
CA TYR A 38 16.86 14.04 -4.27
C TYR A 38 16.79 15.30 -3.41
N GLU A 39 17.88 16.05 -3.28
CA GLU A 39 17.95 17.26 -2.44
C GLU A 39 16.93 18.32 -2.90
N LEU A 40 16.84 18.57 -4.22
CA LEU A 40 15.86 19.50 -4.79
C LEU A 40 14.41 19.10 -4.46
N LEU A 41 14.08 17.82 -4.55
CA LEU A 41 12.72 17.34 -4.30
C LEU A 41 12.43 17.24 -2.79
N TYR A 42 13.41 16.84 -1.98
CA TYR A 42 13.29 16.74 -0.53
C TYR A 42 13.02 18.10 0.11
N ASP A 43 13.69 19.17 -0.35
CA ASP A 43 13.47 20.51 0.18
C ASP A 43 12.03 21.00 0.01
N ILE A 44 11.38 20.60 -1.08
CA ILE A 44 9.97 20.89 -1.37
C ILE A 44 9.04 20.02 -0.51
N LEU A 45 9.39 18.74 -0.33
CA LEU A 45 8.48 17.74 0.23
C LEU A 45 8.61 17.50 1.74
N LYS A 46 9.69 17.94 2.40
CA LYS A 46 10.02 17.59 3.81
C LYS A 46 8.86 17.75 4.80
N ASN A 47 8.08 18.82 4.69
CA ASN A 47 6.93 19.04 5.59
C ASN A 47 5.81 18.02 5.37
N PHE A 48 5.59 17.61 4.11
CA PHE A 48 4.62 16.58 3.78
C PHE A 48 5.10 15.19 4.20
N ILE A 49 6.41 14.92 4.12
CA ILE A 49 7.01 13.68 4.63
C ILE A 49 6.76 13.55 6.13
N ILE A 50 7.02 14.60 6.90
CA ILE A 50 6.77 14.60 8.35
C ILE A 50 5.27 14.43 8.64
N LYS A 51 4.41 15.15 7.91
CA LYS A 51 2.96 15.10 8.12
C LYS A 51 2.35 13.73 7.78
N TYR A 52 2.87 13.05 6.76
CA TYR A 52 2.37 11.77 6.25
C TYR A 52 3.39 10.64 6.41
N GLU A 53 4.14 10.66 7.51
CA GLU A 53 5.31 9.79 7.74
C GLU A 53 5.00 8.31 7.49
N THR A 54 3.92 7.79 8.04
CA THR A 54 3.54 6.38 7.85
C THR A 54 3.35 6.03 6.38
N LEU A 55 2.63 6.86 5.60
CA LEU A 55 2.42 6.62 4.17
C LEU A 55 3.71 6.80 3.35
N TYR A 56 4.59 7.73 3.74
CA TYR A 56 5.91 7.86 3.13
C TYR A 56 6.76 6.59 3.35
N GLN A 57 6.78 6.07 4.58
CA GLN A 57 7.54 4.85 4.90
C GLN A 57 6.97 3.64 4.16
N THR A 58 5.64 3.48 4.11
CA THR A 58 5.00 2.42 3.31
C THR A 58 5.36 2.55 1.83
N MET A 59 5.30 3.76 1.26
CA MET A 59 5.70 4.00 -0.14
C MET A 59 7.16 3.58 -0.39
N LYS A 60 8.07 3.97 0.51
CA LYS A 60 9.49 3.62 0.42
C LYS A 60 9.71 2.10 0.53
N LYS A 61 9.02 1.42 1.45
CA LYS A 61 9.05 -0.04 1.60
C LYS A 61 8.61 -0.74 0.32
N VAL A 62 7.46 -0.34 -0.23
CA VAL A 62 6.91 -0.92 -1.47
C VAL A 62 7.85 -0.69 -2.66
N ASN A 63 8.38 0.52 -2.84
CA ASN A 63 9.36 0.79 -3.90
C ASN A 63 10.67 0.02 -3.72
N LEU A 64 11.10 -0.24 -2.49
CA LEU A 64 12.29 -1.06 -2.22
C LEU A 64 12.06 -2.53 -2.59
N LEU A 65 10.88 -3.09 -2.25
CA LEU A 65 10.49 -4.44 -2.65
C LEU A 65 10.46 -4.57 -4.18
N ILE A 66 9.88 -3.60 -4.88
CA ILE A 66 9.90 -3.55 -6.35
C ILE A 66 11.34 -3.48 -6.86
N TRP A 67 12.19 -2.64 -6.28
CA TRP A 67 13.59 -2.52 -6.67
C TRP A 67 14.33 -3.86 -6.55
N ASP A 68 14.24 -4.53 -5.40
CA ASP A 68 14.94 -5.78 -5.13
C ASP A 68 14.40 -6.93 -6.02
N MET A 69 13.09 -6.97 -6.29
CA MET A 69 12.50 -7.89 -7.29
C MET A 69 13.05 -7.63 -8.69
N MET A 70 13.08 -6.37 -9.13
CA MET A 70 13.63 -6.01 -10.44
C MET A 70 15.12 -6.31 -10.58
N ASP A 71 15.90 -6.19 -9.50
CA ASP A 71 17.31 -6.56 -9.47
C ASP A 71 17.48 -8.06 -9.67
N SER A 72 16.72 -8.85 -8.91
CA SER A 72 16.70 -10.32 -9.02
C SER A 72 16.32 -10.80 -10.43
N LEU A 73 15.36 -10.14 -11.08
CA LEU A 73 14.97 -10.42 -12.46
C LEU A 73 16.07 -10.08 -13.49
N ARG A 74 16.93 -9.10 -13.20
CA ARG A 74 18.02 -8.67 -14.09
C ARG A 74 19.28 -9.52 -13.95
N ASP A 75 19.51 -10.09 -12.77
CA ASP A 75 20.67 -10.94 -12.50
C ASP A 75 20.69 -12.21 -13.35
N GLY A 76 19.54 -12.63 -13.89
CA GLY A 76 19.44 -13.74 -14.85
C GLY A 76 19.70 -15.14 -14.25
N ASN A 77 19.85 -15.24 -12.94
CA ASN A 77 20.18 -16.48 -12.22
C ASN A 77 18.94 -17.27 -11.77
N LEU A 78 17.73 -16.79 -12.12
CA LEU A 78 16.47 -17.42 -11.74
C LEU A 78 16.08 -18.49 -12.75
N ASN A 79 15.52 -19.59 -12.27
CA ASN A 79 14.81 -20.52 -13.15
C ASN A 79 13.49 -19.89 -13.63
N GLU A 80 12.87 -20.50 -14.66
CA GLU A 80 11.67 -19.97 -15.30
C GLU A 80 10.48 -19.83 -14.33
N GLU A 81 10.29 -20.80 -13.43
CA GLU A 81 9.19 -20.77 -12.46
C GLU A 81 9.33 -19.60 -11.47
N MET A 82 10.51 -19.43 -10.89
CA MET A 82 10.83 -18.32 -9.99
C MET A 82 10.76 -16.97 -10.72
N TYR A 83 11.22 -16.91 -11.97
CA TYR A 83 11.15 -15.70 -12.78
C TYR A 83 9.68 -15.28 -13.00
N LEU A 84 8.81 -16.23 -13.37
CA LEU A 84 7.37 -15.98 -13.55
C LEU A 84 6.69 -15.59 -12.24
N GLN A 85 7.08 -16.19 -11.12
CA GLN A 85 6.57 -15.82 -9.79
C GLN A 85 6.92 -14.37 -9.45
N ILE A 86 8.20 -13.99 -9.53
CA ILE A 86 8.65 -12.62 -9.21
C ILE A 86 8.03 -11.60 -10.17
N CYS A 87 7.84 -11.95 -11.45
CA CYS A 87 7.11 -11.09 -12.39
C CYS A 87 5.67 -10.80 -11.92
N LYS A 88 4.94 -11.82 -11.45
CA LYS A 88 3.57 -11.68 -10.93
C LYS A 88 3.55 -10.83 -9.66
N GLU A 89 4.47 -11.09 -8.73
CA GLU A 89 4.60 -10.30 -7.50
C GLU A 89 4.95 -8.82 -7.83
N CYS A 90 5.84 -8.57 -8.79
CA CYS A 90 6.18 -7.22 -9.21
C CYS A 90 4.97 -6.44 -9.77
N ILE A 91 4.06 -7.11 -10.49
CA ILE A 91 2.80 -6.51 -10.95
C ILE A 91 1.91 -6.15 -9.75
N GLU A 92 1.76 -7.07 -8.80
CA GLU A 92 0.96 -6.86 -7.59
C GLU A 92 1.50 -5.68 -6.76
N TYR A 93 2.81 -5.64 -6.50
CA TYR A 93 3.42 -4.52 -5.76
C TYR A 93 3.34 -3.18 -6.50
N ASN A 94 3.32 -3.19 -7.83
CA ASN A 94 3.07 -1.97 -8.60
C ASN A 94 1.64 -1.45 -8.41
N ASP A 95 0.66 -2.33 -8.22
CA ASP A 95 -0.72 -1.93 -7.90
C ASP A 95 -0.84 -1.49 -6.44
N ILE A 96 -0.13 -2.14 -5.50
CA ILE A 96 0.00 -1.67 -4.11
C ILE A 96 0.56 -0.24 -4.10
N ARG A 97 1.64 0.02 -4.85
CA ARG A 97 2.24 1.36 -4.96
C ARG A 97 1.24 2.40 -5.42
N PHE A 98 0.42 2.07 -6.42
CA PHE A 98 -0.67 2.94 -6.86
C PHE A 98 -1.66 3.25 -5.74
N ARG A 99 -2.07 2.24 -4.95
CA ARG A 99 -2.99 2.45 -3.82
C ARG A 99 -2.38 3.32 -2.73
N VAL A 100 -1.09 3.17 -2.43
CA VAL A 100 -0.38 4.07 -1.49
C VAL A 100 -0.41 5.51 -2.02
N LYS A 101 -0.15 5.74 -3.32
CA LYS A 101 -0.28 7.07 -3.94
C LYS A 101 -1.68 7.63 -3.81
N ASN A 102 -2.71 6.80 -4.04
CA ASN A 102 -4.10 7.22 -3.92
C ASN A 102 -4.46 7.63 -2.49
N LYS A 103 -4.02 6.88 -1.47
CA LYS A 103 -4.21 7.23 -0.06
C LYS A 103 -3.53 8.56 0.27
N ILE A 104 -2.29 8.79 -0.17
CA ILE A 104 -1.59 10.07 0.00
C ILE A 104 -2.39 11.21 -0.65
N ASN A 105 -2.86 11.01 -1.88
CA ASN A 105 -3.64 12.01 -2.61
C ASN A 105 -4.96 12.33 -1.89
N TYR A 106 -5.61 11.35 -1.28
CA TYR A 106 -6.81 11.53 -0.49
C TYR A 106 -6.54 12.37 0.76
N VAL A 107 -5.61 11.96 1.63
CA VAL A 107 -5.33 12.66 2.90
C VAL A 107 -4.69 14.05 2.72
N SER A 108 -4.15 14.33 1.54
CA SER A 108 -3.60 15.64 1.18
C SER A 108 -4.56 16.52 0.42
N ASN A 109 -5.78 16.04 0.11
CA ASN A 109 -6.73 16.72 -0.77
C ASN A 109 -6.07 17.14 -2.11
N SER A 110 -5.22 16.27 -2.66
CA SER A 110 -4.54 16.52 -3.93
C SER A 110 -5.57 16.70 -5.05
N VAL A 111 -5.43 17.80 -5.79
CA VAL A 111 -6.30 18.13 -6.94
C VAL A 111 -6.12 17.12 -8.06
N LEU A 112 -4.88 16.69 -8.29
CA LEU A 112 -4.54 15.68 -9.28
C LEU A 112 -4.52 14.29 -8.62
N LYS A 113 -5.01 13.29 -9.36
CA LYS A 113 -5.02 11.88 -8.93
C LYS A 113 -4.76 11.00 -10.15
N GLU A 114 -3.73 10.15 -10.08
CA GLU A 114 -3.50 9.11 -11.09
C GLU A 114 -4.71 8.18 -11.17
N GLN A 115 -5.03 7.68 -12.37
CA GLN A 115 -6.11 6.72 -12.61
C GLN A 115 -5.55 5.44 -13.22
N LYS A 116 -6.14 4.29 -12.87
CA LYS A 116 -5.85 2.99 -13.47
C LYS A 116 -7.05 2.52 -14.31
N SER A 117 -6.78 1.67 -15.30
CA SER A 117 -7.79 1.17 -16.25
C SER A 117 -8.19 -0.29 -16.00
N TYR A 118 -7.78 -0.89 -14.89
CA TYR A 118 -8.05 -2.30 -14.58
C TYR A 118 -9.33 -2.48 -13.73
N LYS A 119 -9.84 -3.71 -13.66
CA LYS A 119 -11.03 -4.06 -12.88
C LYS A 119 -10.77 -3.85 -11.38
N ILE A 120 -11.69 -3.15 -10.71
CA ILE A 120 -11.68 -2.97 -9.25
C ILE A 120 -11.69 -4.35 -8.56
N ASN A 121 -10.65 -4.63 -7.77
CA ASN A 121 -10.60 -5.79 -6.91
C ASN A 121 -11.18 -5.43 -5.54
N ARG A 122 -12.27 -6.10 -5.17
CA ARG A 122 -13.00 -5.83 -3.94
C ARG A 122 -12.94 -6.98 -2.95
N LEU A 123 -12.71 -6.66 -1.68
CA LEU A 123 -12.80 -7.57 -0.55
C LEU A 123 -14.01 -7.23 0.31
N ILE A 124 -14.84 -8.21 0.63
CA ILE A 124 -15.91 -8.04 1.62
C ILE A 124 -15.46 -8.65 2.94
N ILE A 125 -15.58 -7.91 4.04
CA ILE A 125 -15.36 -8.40 5.40
C ILE A 125 -16.69 -8.29 6.15
N GLN A 126 -17.35 -9.43 6.35
CA GLN A 126 -18.57 -9.50 7.14
C GLN A 126 -18.21 -9.78 8.60
N ILE A 127 -18.70 -8.93 9.50
CA ILE A 127 -18.34 -8.94 10.92
C ILE A 127 -19.61 -9.15 11.74
N GLU A 128 -19.63 -10.23 12.51
CA GLU A 128 -20.76 -10.63 13.36
C GLU A 128 -20.46 -10.48 14.85
N LYS A 129 -19.47 -9.64 15.20
CA LYS A 129 -19.14 -9.27 16.58
C LYS A 129 -18.62 -7.84 16.69
N ASP A 130 -18.57 -7.29 17.89
CA ASP A 130 -17.86 -6.04 18.14
C ASP A 130 -16.34 -6.23 17.95
N ILE A 131 -15.68 -5.23 17.35
CA ILE A 131 -14.24 -5.27 17.08
C ILE A 131 -13.50 -4.33 18.01
N THR A 132 -12.62 -4.91 18.82
CA THR A 132 -11.62 -4.18 19.61
C THR A 132 -10.22 -4.76 19.46
N ASP A 133 -10.03 -5.72 18.54
CA ASP A 133 -8.78 -6.45 18.36
C ASP A 133 -7.80 -5.66 17.47
N ASN A 134 -6.62 -5.35 18.01
CA ASN A 134 -5.56 -4.62 17.31
C ASN A 134 -4.98 -5.39 16.11
N LEU A 135 -4.90 -6.73 16.19
CA LEU A 135 -4.41 -7.54 15.09
C LEU A 135 -5.38 -7.47 13.91
N LEU A 136 -6.68 -7.55 14.15
CA LEU A 136 -7.67 -7.41 13.09
C LEU A 136 -7.60 -6.04 12.40
N LEU A 137 -7.33 -4.96 13.14
CA LEU A 137 -7.09 -3.64 12.56
C LEU A 137 -5.88 -3.65 11.61
N ASN A 138 -4.78 -4.28 12.03
CA ASN A 138 -3.59 -4.42 11.18
C ASN A 138 -3.87 -5.26 9.92
N ILE A 139 -4.63 -6.34 10.05
CA ILE A 139 -5.05 -7.17 8.92
C ILE A 139 -5.90 -6.35 7.93
N ILE A 140 -6.91 -5.61 8.41
CA ILE A 140 -7.74 -4.74 7.58
C ILE A 140 -6.87 -3.68 6.89
N LYS A 141 -5.97 -3.05 7.64
CA LYS A 141 -5.02 -2.05 7.10
C LYS A 141 -4.14 -2.65 6.02
N TYR A 142 -3.60 -3.84 6.22
CA TYR A 142 -2.81 -4.55 5.20
C TYR A 142 -3.64 -4.77 3.93
N PHE A 143 -4.86 -5.31 4.05
CA PHE A 143 -5.69 -5.57 2.88
C PHE A 143 -6.09 -4.29 2.15
N SER A 144 -6.13 -3.15 2.83
CA SER A 144 -6.40 -1.85 2.19
C SER A 144 -5.33 -1.45 1.17
N PHE A 145 -4.15 -2.09 1.23
CA PHE A 145 -3.09 -1.97 0.24
C PHE A 145 -3.17 -3.04 -0.85
N MET A 146 -3.88 -4.15 -0.60
CA MET A 146 -3.99 -5.28 -1.54
C MET A 146 -5.24 -5.25 -2.42
N TYR A 147 -6.30 -4.59 -1.94
CA TYR A 147 -7.56 -4.44 -2.66
C TYR A 147 -7.82 -2.98 -3.00
N ASP A 148 -8.49 -2.75 -4.12
CA ASP A 148 -8.87 -1.41 -4.55
C ASP A 148 -10.03 -0.88 -3.68
N GLU A 149 -10.87 -1.79 -3.18
CA GLU A 149 -11.98 -1.51 -2.26
C GLU A 149 -12.12 -2.61 -1.19
N ILE A 150 -12.38 -2.21 0.04
CA ILE A 150 -12.81 -3.08 1.13
C ILE A 150 -14.18 -2.62 1.60
N ILE A 151 -15.13 -3.55 1.65
CA ILE A 151 -16.44 -3.29 2.24
C ILE A 151 -16.56 -4.06 3.53
N ILE A 152 -16.63 -3.33 4.64
CA ILE A 152 -16.92 -3.89 5.95
C ILE A 152 -18.44 -3.87 6.16
N MET A 153 -19.02 -5.06 6.33
CA MET A 153 -20.45 -5.24 6.57
C MET A 153 -20.67 -5.74 7.99
N SER A 154 -21.51 -5.05 8.77
CA SER A 154 -21.90 -5.51 10.09
C SER A 154 -23.25 -4.96 10.52
N THR A 155 -23.98 -5.77 11.30
CA THR A 155 -25.15 -5.34 12.07
C THR A 155 -24.76 -4.70 13.40
N PHE A 156 -23.49 -4.83 13.82
CA PHE A 156 -22.93 -4.23 15.03
C PHE A 156 -22.48 -2.79 14.79
N ASN A 157 -22.11 -2.11 15.87
CA ASN A 157 -21.68 -0.71 15.81
C ASN A 157 -20.27 -0.60 15.20
N LEU A 158 -20.17 0.07 14.04
CA LEU A 158 -18.92 0.26 13.30
C LEU A 158 -18.21 1.60 13.58
N THR A 159 -18.67 2.40 14.55
CA THR A 159 -18.10 3.74 14.83
C THR A 159 -16.59 3.68 15.08
N TYR A 160 -16.13 2.73 15.90
CA TYR A 160 -14.70 2.58 16.19
C TYR A 160 -13.86 2.34 14.93
N LEU A 161 -14.32 1.47 14.02
CA LEU A 161 -13.62 1.21 12.76
C LEU A 161 -13.66 2.42 11.82
N ARG A 162 -14.80 3.11 11.73
CA ARG A 162 -14.94 4.34 10.93
C ARG A 162 -13.98 5.42 11.38
N GLU A 163 -13.84 5.62 12.69
CA GLU A 163 -12.89 6.58 13.26
C GLU A 163 -11.45 6.14 13.01
N THR A 164 -11.15 4.86 13.18
CA THR A 164 -9.81 4.29 12.98
C THR A 164 -9.35 4.42 11.52
N PHE A 165 -10.24 4.23 10.54
CA PHE A 165 -9.92 4.22 9.11
C PHE A 165 -10.41 5.46 8.35
N ASN A 166 -10.73 6.56 9.03
CA ASN A 166 -11.25 7.78 8.39
C ASN A 166 -10.32 8.39 7.33
N TYR A 167 -9.03 8.09 7.40
CA TYR A 167 -7.99 8.53 6.47
C TYR A 167 -7.93 7.67 5.19
N ASP A 168 -8.66 6.55 5.14
CA ASP A 168 -8.52 5.55 4.10
C ASP A 168 -9.80 5.39 3.28
N ILE A 169 -9.81 6.00 2.10
CA ILE A 169 -10.93 5.94 1.16
C ILE A 169 -11.16 4.55 0.57
N THR A 170 -10.21 3.62 0.70
CA THR A 170 -10.38 2.24 0.25
C THR A 170 -11.38 1.47 1.11
N ILE A 171 -11.62 1.90 2.36
CA ILE A 171 -12.45 1.17 3.32
C ILE A 171 -13.82 1.83 3.42
N MET A 172 -14.83 1.10 2.95
CA MET A 172 -16.24 1.48 2.93
C MET A 172 -17.02 0.60 3.90
N PHE A 173 -18.19 1.06 4.33
CA PHE A 173 -18.91 0.43 5.43
C PHE A 173 -20.41 0.36 5.15
N ASN A 174 -20.97 -0.85 5.23
CA ASN A 174 -22.39 -1.15 4.98
C ASN A 174 -22.90 -0.70 3.61
N GLU A 175 -22.04 -0.79 2.59
CA GLU A 175 -22.43 -0.62 1.19
C GLU A 175 -22.81 -1.99 0.58
N CYS A 176 -23.84 -2.01 -0.25
CA CYS A 176 -24.32 -3.23 -0.89
C CYS A 176 -23.68 -3.40 -2.27
N GLU A 177 -22.73 -4.33 -2.38
CA GLU A 177 -22.08 -4.68 -3.64
C GLU A 177 -22.09 -6.21 -3.86
N THR A 178 -22.35 -6.64 -5.08
CA THR A 178 -22.43 -8.07 -5.44
C THR A 178 -21.21 -8.58 -6.19
N ASP A 179 -20.42 -7.72 -6.84
CA ASP A 179 -19.16 -8.10 -7.49
C ASP A 179 -18.01 -7.99 -6.48
N TYR A 180 -17.44 -9.11 -6.05
CA TYR A 180 -16.30 -9.14 -5.16
C TYR A 180 -15.34 -10.25 -5.56
N LYS A 181 -14.05 -10.02 -5.32
CA LYS A 181 -13.00 -11.01 -5.58
C LYS A 181 -12.91 -12.01 -4.43
N ASN A 182 -13.06 -11.53 -3.20
CA ASN A 182 -13.01 -12.38 -2.02
C ASN A 182 -13.95 -11.89 -0.92
N LYS A 183 -14.40 -12.81 -0.05
CA LYS A 183 -15.26 -12.51 1.09
C LYS A 183 -14.78 -13.29 2.31
N VAL A 184 -14.58 -12.59 3.42
CA VAL A 184 -14.22 -13.14 4.72
C VAL A 184 -15.37 -12.90 5.70
N ILE A 185 -15.70 -13.90 6.51
CA ILE A 185 -16.74 -13.82 7.54
C ILE A 185 -16.08 -14.04 8.89
N ILE A 186 -16.20 -13.04 9.77
CA ILE A 186 -15.78 -13.10 11.17
C ILE A 186 -17.03 -13.41 12.00
N GLU A 187 -17.12 -14.67 12.43
CA GLU A 187 -18.24 -15.17 13.22
C GLU A 187 -18.19 -14.59 14.64
N ASN A 188 -19.32 -14.66 15.36
CA ASN A 188 -19.40 -14.26 16.75
C ASN A 188 -18.71 -15.28 17.69
N LYS A 189 -17.39 -15.32 17.63
CA LYS A 189 -16.51 -16.12 18.50
C LYS A 189 -15.18 -15.42 18.75
N GLU A 190 -14.43 -15.93 19.71
CA GLU A 190 -13.06 -15.51 19.92
C GLU A 190 -12.12 -16.23 18.94
N TYR A 191 -11.16 -15.48 18.42
CA TYR A 191 -10.12 -15.97 17.53
C TYR A 191 -8.78 -15.71 18.20
N SER A 192 -7.92 -16.72 18.22
CA SER A 192 -6.48 -16.52 18.43
C SER A 192 -5.83 -15.86 17.21
N ASP A 193 -4.65 -15.28 17.39
CA ASP A 193 -3.88 -14.66 16.30
C ASP A 193 -3.68 -15.62 15.11
N ASP A 194 -3.35 -16.88 15.37
CA ASP A 194 -3.17 -17.91 14.35
C ASP A 194 -4.46 -18.22 13.59
N GLU A 195 -5.61 -18.17 14.27
CA GLU A 195 -6.90 -18.37 13.62
C GLU A 195 -7.28 -17.18 12.75
N LEU A 196 -6.95 -15.95 13.15
CA LEU A 196 -7.12 -14.76 12.31
C LEU A 196 -6.22 -14.82 11.07
N TYR A 197 -4.94 -15.16 11.22
CA TYR A 197 -4.04 -15.35 10.09
C TYR A 197 -4.55 -16.38 9.09
N LYS A 198 -5.01 -17.53 9.58
CA LYS A 198 -5.61 -18.58 8.73
C LYS A 198 -6.91 -18.12 8.07
N LEU A 199 -7.77 -17.42 8.79
CA LEU A 199 -9.05 -16.92 8.27
C LEU A 199 -8.85 -16.00 7.07
N PHE A 200 -7.82 -15.16 7.13
CA PHE A 200 -7.49 -14.21 6.07
C PHE A 200 -6.49 -14.74 5.04
N ASN A 201 -6.01 -15.99 5.21
CA ASN A 201 -4.97 -16.60 4.39
C ASN A 201 -3.73 -15.69 4.24
N ILE A 202 -3.20 -15.24 5.38
CA ILE A 202 -2.08 -14.32 5.48
C ILE A 202 -1.15 -14.73 6.62
N THR A 203 0.11 -14.30 6.55
CA THR A 203 1.12 -14.50 7.58
C THR A 203 1.53 -13.18 8.26
N TYR A 204 2.08 -13.29 9.47
CA TYR A 204 2.71 -12.16 10.17
C TYR A 204 3.81 -11.48 9.33
N VAL A 205 4.58 -12.27 8.57
CA VAL A 205 5.67 -11.74 7.74
C VAL A 205 5.12 -10.86 6.61
N GLU A 206 4.06 -11.31 5.93
CA GLU A 206 3.41 -10.52 4.86
C GLU A 206 2.88 -9.18 5.37
N ILE A 207 2.24 -9.17 6.55
CA ILE A 207 1.73 -7.92 7.14
C ILE A 207 2.88 -6.93 7.40
N ASN A 208 3.95 -7.40 8.03
CA ASN A 208 5.09 -6.54 8.38
C ASN A 208 5.97 -6.17 7.18
N ASN A 209 5.83 -6.84 6.04
CA ASN A 209 6.50 -6.41 4.81
C ASN A 209 5.94 -5.09 4.28
N ILE A 210 4.67 -4.78 4.56
CA ILE A 210 4.00 -3.56 4.08
C ILE A 210 3.82 -2.52 5.20
N LEU A 211 3.31 -2.94 6.36
CA LEU A 211 3.05 -2.05 7.51
C LEU A 211 4.34 -1.62 8.21
#